data_AF-A0A3N5L5N0-F1
#
_entry.id   AF-A0A3N5L5N0-F1
#
_cell.length_a   1.000
_cell.length_b   1.000
_cell.length_c   1.000
_cell.angle_alpha   90.00
_cell.angle_beta   90.00
_cell.angle_gamma   90.00
#
_symmetry.space_group_name_H-M   'P 1'
#
loop_
_entity.id
_entity.type
_entity.pdbx_description
1 polymer ?
#
loop_
_entity_poly.entity_id
_entity_poly.type
_entity_poly.pdbx_seq_one_letter_code
_entity_poly.pdbx_strand_id
1 'polypeptide(L)'
;MGTSLAGGVPTVLPTYQRSSAQQGTLALDRCEGERREISPGVVLVSGWLTPNEQAALVDQFREWALPPAGLRHPRVPRGHLMSVQSVCLGWHWQPYAYSRTADDTDGAPVKPLPPAIARLGRRALTDTFGSRAGLEFRPDAVIANLYGPGARLGLHQDAEEPSPAPVVTISIGDTCLFRIAGVDRRTSPFIDLHLHSGDLLVFGGPSRRIYHGVPKVYDNTGPHVPGLPAGRLSLTIRETGLGD
;
A
#
# COMPACT_ATOMS: atom_id res chain seq x y z
N MET A 1 -2.37 -4.81 25.49
CA MET A 1 -3.09 -5.45 24.37
C MET A 1 -2.20 -6.57 23.86
N GLY A 2 -2.67 -7.82 23.88
CA GLY A 2 -1.81 -8.98 23.65
C GLY A 2 -1.39 -9.11 22.18
N THR A 3 -0.12 -9.42 21.94
CA THR A 3 0.34 -9.97 20.66
C THR A 3 -0.22 -11.39 20.51
N SER A 4 -0.48 -11.82 19.26
CA SER A 4 -0.84 -13.21 19.01
C SER A 4 0.36 -14.10 19.36
N LEU A 5 0.15 -15.15 20.15
CA LEU A 5 1.20 -16.13 20.50
C LEU A 5 1.80 -16.86 19.29
N ALA A 6 1.14 -16.81 18.13
CA ALA A 6 1.52 -17.55 16.92
C ALA A 6 2.21 -16.68 15.84
N GLY A 7 2.55 -15.41 16.12
CA GLY A 7 3.17 -14.49 15.13
C GLY A 7 2.30 -14.29 13.88
N GLY A 8 2.83 -13.73 12.79
CA GLY A 8 2.38 -13.85 11.40
C GLY A 8 2.98 -15.10 10.72
N VAL A 9 2.78 -15.27 9.41
CA VAL A 9 3.31 -16.41 8.64
C VAL A 9 4.16 -15.91 7.48
N PRO A 10 5.49 -16.15 7.45
CA PRO A 10 6.34 -15.80 6.32
C PRO A 10 5.88 -16.46 5.02
N THR A 11 6.10 -15.79 3.91
CA THR A 11 5.74 -16.25 2.56
C THR A 11 6.86 -15.91 1.57
N VAL A 12 6.90 -16.63 0.46
CA VAL A 12 7.87 -16.38 -0.61
C VAL A 12 7.11 -16.20 -1.91
N LEU A 13 7.49 -15.19 -2.69
CA LEU A 13 6.92 -15.01 -4.02
C LEU A 13 7.35 -16.15 -4.94
N PRO A 14 6.49 -16.60 -5.88
CA PRO A 14 6.90 -17.58 -6.87
C PRO A 14 8.08 -17.05 -7.70
N THR A 15 8.99 -17.96 -8.09
CA THR A 15 10.12 -17.63 -8.97
C THR A 15 9.60 -17.02 -10.27
N TYR A 16 10.17 -15.89 -10.66
CA TYR A 16 9.86 -15.23 -11.92
C TYR A 16 11.08 -15.30 -12.84
N GLN A 17 10.92 -15.92 -14.00
CA GLN A 17 11.88 -15.86 -15.10
C GLN A 17 11.34 -14.86 -16.11
N ARG A 18 12.13 -13.83 -16.46
CA ARG A 18 11.77 -12.90 -17.54
C ARG A 18 11.69 -13.70 -18.85
N SER A 19 10.49 -13.99 -19.33
CA SER A 19 10.28 -14.44 -20.71
C SER A 19 10.11 -13.24 -21.64
N SER A 20 10.44 -13.43 -22.92
CA SER A 20 10.24 -12.42 -23.96
C SER A 20 8.77 -11.99 -24.04
N ALA A 21 8.55 -10.69 -24.05
CA ALA A 21 7.25 -10.02 -23.87
C ALA A 21 6.12 -10.59 -24.75
N GLN A 22 4.96 -10.83 -24.14
CA GLN A 22 3.68 -10.76 -24.84
C GLN A 22 3.09 -9.36 -24.63
N GLN A 23 2.89 -8.65 -25.74
CA GLN A 23 2.13 -7.40 -25.77
C GLN A 23 0.63 -7.72 -25.82
N GLY A 24 -0.13 -7.03 -24.98
CA GLY A 24 -1.53 -6.73 -25.24
C GLY A 24 -2.46 -6.92 -24.05
N THR A 25 -3.07 -5.83 -23.60
CA THR A 25 -4.54 -5.65 -23.61
C THR A 25 -4.82 -4.14 -23.77
N LEU A 26 -5.86 -3.80 -24.53
CA LEU A 26 -6.35 -2.45 -24.78
C LEU A 26 -6.61 -1.69 -23.47
N ALA A 27 -5.90 -0.57 -23.29
CA ALA A 27 -6.27 0.42 -22.30
C ALA A 27 -7.63 0.99 -22.70
N LEU A 28 -8.63 0.88 -21.82
CA LEU A 28 -9.84 1.69 -21.94
C LEU A 28 -9.42 3.16 -21.84
N ASP A 29 -9.95 4.00 -22.74
CA ASP A 29 -9.78 5.46 -22.74
C ASP A 29 -10.05 6.02 -21.34
N ARG A 30 -8.98 6.23 -20.56
CA ARG A 30 -9.00 6.93 -19.29
C ARG A 30 -8.12 8.16 -19.44
N CYS A 31 -8.56 9.28 -18.88
CA CYS A 31 -7.73 10.47 -18.77
C CYS A 31 -6.59 10.18 -17.78
N GLU A 32 -5.47 9.67 -18.29
CA GLU A 32 -4.22 9.53 -17.55
C GLU A 32 -3.82 10.90 -16.97
N GLY A 33 -3.37 10.92 -15.72
CA GLY A 33 -3.02 12.13 -14.99
C GLY A 33 -4.19 12.95 -14.45
N GLU A 34 -5.45 12.52 -14.62
CA GLU A 34 -6.60 13.25 -14.08
C GLU A 34 -6.59 13.24 -12.53
N ARG A 35 -6.35 14.42 -11.95
CA ARG A 35 -6.44 14.69 -10.51
C ARG A 35 -7.88 15.04 -10.13
N ARG A 36 -8.46 14.29 -9.19
CA ARG A 36 -9.80 14.51 -8.64
C ARG A 36 -9.75 14.57 -7.12
N GLU A 37 -10.36 15.60 -6.55
CA GLU A 37 -10.67 15.63 -5.12
C GLU A 37 -11.99 14.90 -4.90
N ILE A 38 -11.93 13.78 -4.18
CA ILE A 38 -13.07 12.89 -3.92
C ILE A 38 -13.93 13.44 -2.78
N SER A 39 -13.26 13.96 -1.76
CA SER A 39 -13.83 14.64 -0.59
C SER A 39 -12.72 15.49 0.05
N PRO A 40 -13.04 16.38 1.01
CA PRO A 40 -12.02 17.21 1.65
C PRO A 40 -10.83 16.40 2.17
N GLY A 41 -9.65 16.65 1.62
CA GLY A 41 -8.42 15.95 1.99
C GLY A 41 -8.27 14.53 1.43
N VAL A 42 -9.06 14.12 0.43
CA VAL A 42 -8.90 12.86 -0.31
C VAL A 42 -8.76 13.14 -1.80
N VAL A 43 -7.59 12.84 -2.36
CA VAL A 43 -7.26 13.11 -3.77
C VAL A 43 -6.85 11.82 -4.47
N LEU A 44 -7.45 11.58 -5.64
CA LEU A 44 -7.13 10.49 -6.55
C LEU A 44 -6.48 11.08 -7.82
N VAL A 45 -5.34 10.54 -8.24
CA VAL A 45 -4.73 10.82 -9.54
C VAL A 45 -4.70 9.54 -10.36
N SER A 46 -5.45 9.52 -11.45
CA SER A 46 -5.56 8.36 -12.34
C SER A 46 -4.27 8.14 -13.12
N GLY A 47 -3.77 6.91 -13.24
CA GLY A 47 -2.60 6.60 -14.07
C GLY A 47 -1.35 7.42 -13.73
N TRP A 48 -1.13 7.73 -12.44
CA TRP A 48 -0.04 8.58 -11.98
C TRP A 48 1.36 7.98 -12.19
N LEU A 49 1.46 6.65 -12.13
CA LEU A 49 2.68 5.93 -12.51
C LEU A 49 2.63 5.47 -13.95
N THR A 50 3.71 5.74 -14.68
CA THR A 50 3.97 5.15 -15.98
C THR A 50 4.17 3.63 -15.87
N PRO A 51 3.95 2.86 -16.95
CA PRO A 51 4.20 1.41 -16.96
C PRO A 51 5.64 1.03 -16.55
N ASN A 52 6.63 1.84 -16.91
CA ASN A 52 8.03 1.61 -16.55
C ASN A 52 8.28 1.81 -15.04
N GLU A 53 7.68 2.83 -14.43
CA GLU A 53 7.76 3.03 -12.98
C GLU A 53 7.07 1.89 -12.23
N GLN A 54 5.93 1.40 -12.75
CA GLN A 54 5.23 0.26 -12.18
C GLN A 54 6.11 -1.01 -12.19
N ALA A 55 6.72 -1.33 -13.34
CA ALA A 55 7.64 -2.47 -13.46
C ALA A 55 8.86 -2.34 -12.52
N ALA A 56 9.46 -1.15 -12.44
CA ALA A 56 10.60 -0.89 -11.56
C ALA A 56 10.26 -1.01 -10.06
N LEU A 57 9.03 -0.64 -9.67
CA LEU A 57 8.55 -0.84 -8.29
C LEU A 57 8.26 -2.31 -7.99
N VAL A 58 7.76 -3.07 -8.96
CA VAL A 58 7.55 -4.51 -8.81
C VAL A 58 8.89 -5.24 -8.66
N ASP A 59 9.90 -4.91 -9.47
CA ASP A 59 11.25 -5.48 -9.32
C ASP A 59 11.81 -5.22 -7.91
N GLN A 60 11.71 -3.98 -7.41
CA GLN A 60 12.13 -3.65 -6.04
C GLN A 60 11.30 -4.39 -4.97
N PHE A 61 9.98 -4.50 -5.15
CA PHE A 61 9.11 -5.25 -4.24
C PHE A 61 9.53 -6.71 -4.12
N ARG A 62 9.94 -7.34 -5.23
CA ARG A 62 10.43 -8.73 -5.19
C ARG A 62 11.67 -8.87 -4.32
N GLU A 63 12.59 -7.92 -4.36
CA GLU A 63 13.77 -7.90 -3.48
C GLU A 63 13.37 -7.69 -2.02
N TRP A 64 12.45 -6.77 -1.74
CA TRP A 64 11.96 -6.54 -0.38
C TRP A 64 11.27 -7.76 0.21
N ALA A 65 10.56 -8.53 -0.63
CA ALA A 65 9.80 -9.70 -0.23
C ALA A 65 10.69 -10.87 0.26
N LEU A 66 11.98 -10.88 -0.09
CA LEU A 66 12.92 -11.92 0.35
C LEU A 66 13.21 -11.82 1.86
N PRO A 67 13.41 -12.96 2.55
CA PRO A 67 13.92 -12.95 3.92
C PRO A 67 15.37 -12.41 3.97
N PRO A 68 15.81 -11.86 5.11
CA PRO A 68 15.08 -11.72 6.38
C PRO A 68 14.09 -10.54 6.38
N ALA A 69 13.17 -10.47 7.34
CA ALA A 69 12.09 -9.45 7.43
C ALA A 69 11.31 -9.31 6.11
N GLY A 70 10.98 -10.46 5.52
CA GLY A 70 10.37 -10.58 4.19
C GLY A 70 8.84 -10.47 4.19
N LEU A 71 8.26 -10.91 3.07
CA LEU A 71 6.81 -10.93 2.88
C LEU A 71 6.14 -11.93 3.82
N ARG A 72 5.01 -11.56 4.41
CA ARG A 72 4.28 -12.44 5.34
C ARG A 72 2.79 -12.19 5.30
N HIS A 73 1.99 -13.14 5.79
CA HIS A 73 0.64 -12.87 6.24
C HIS A 73 0.66 -12.39 7.70
N PRO A 74 0.27 -11.14 8.00
CA PRO A 74 0.15 -10.68 9.38
C PRO A 74 -1.01 -11.38 10.10
N ARG A 75 -0.91 -11.53 11.42
CA ARG A 75 -1.98 -12.11 12.25
C ARG A 75 -2.48 -11.08 13.24
N VAL A 76 -3.77 -10.79 13.19
CA VAL A 76 -4.38 -9.84 14.14
C VAL A 76 -4.57 -10.49 15.52
N PRO A 77 -4.67 -9.72 16.62
CA PRO A 77 -4.69 -10.27 17.98
C PRO A 77 -5.80 -11.26 18.30
N ARG A 78 -6.91 -11.22 17.55
CA ARG A 78 -7.97 -12.25 17.64
C ARG A 78 -7.60 -13.59 16.95
N GLY A 79 -6.35 -13.76 16.55
CA GLY A 79 -5.81 -14.97 15.92
C GLY A 79 -6.05 -15.09 14.42
N HIS A 80 -6.86 -14.20 13.82
CA HIS A 80 -7.16 -14.25 12.39
C HIS A 80 -5.93 -13.91 11.55
N LEU A 81 -5.52 -14.85 10.70
CA LEU A 81 -4.47 -14.66 9.70
C LEU A 81 -5.04 -13.85 8.53
N MET A 82 -4.42 -12.72 8.22
CA MET A 82 -4.86 -11.87 7.13
C MET A 82 -4.60 -12.55 5.78
N SER A 83 -5.59 -12.48 4.87
CA SER A 83 -5.43 -12.95 3.48
C SER A 83 -4.43 -12.11 2.68
N VAL A 84 -4.18 -10.87 3.09
CA VAL A 84 -3.19 -9.98 2.49
C VAL A 84 -1.80 -10.37 2.96
N GLN A 85 -0.84 -10.33 2.05
CA GLN A 85 0.57 -10.46 2.38
C GLN A 85 1.21 -9.06 2.48
N SER A 86 2.08 -8.84 3.45
CA SER A 86 2.68 -7.53 3.72
C SER A 86 4.18 -7.66 3.95
N VAL A 87 4.94 -6.71 3.41
CA VAL A 87 6.32 -6.45 3.81
C VAL A 87 6.45 -4.98 4.19
N CYS A 88 7.24 -4.70 5.22
CA CYS A 88 7.41 -3.38 5.81
C CYS A 88 8.85 -2.91 5.62
N LEU A 89 9.04 -1.62 5.31
CA LEU A 89 10.36 -0.99 5.25
C LEU A 89 10.36 0.28 6.11
N GLY A 90 11.51 0.59 6.71
CA GLY A 90 11.76 1.70 7.62
C GLY A 90 11.25 1.44 9.03
N TRP A 91 9.97 1.10 9.14
CA TRP A 91 9.33 0.63 10.37
C TRP A 91 8.49 -0.62 10.09
N HIS A 92 8.58 -1.61 10.96
CA HIS A 92 7.80 -2.83 10.87
C HIS A 92 6.45 -2.62 11.52
N TRP A 93 5.39 -2.58 10.72
CA TRP A 93 4.04 -2.58 11.26
C TRP A 93 3.67 -3.98 11.74
N GLN A 94 3.16 -4.06 12.96
CA GLN A 94 2.39 -5.17 13.47
C GLN A 94 1.08 -4.62 14.07
N PRO A 95 0.06 -5.45 14.31
CA PRO A 95 -1.20 -4.94 14.84
C PRO A 95 -0.99 -4.05 16.08
N TYR A 96 -1.43 -2.79 15.97
CA TYR A 96 -1.38 -1.75 17.00
C TYR A 96 0.00 -1.16 17.32
N ALA A 97 1.07 -1.50 16.58
CA ALA A 97 2.40 -0.98 16.87
C ALA A 97 3.32 -0.94 15.64
N TYR A 98 4.29 -0.05 15.70
CA TYR A 98 5.48 -0.09 14.85
C TYR A 98 6.68 -0.54 15.67
N SER A 99 7.55 -1.36 15.08
CA SER A 99 8.79 -1.86 15.68
C SER A 99 9.96 -1.71 14.70
N ARG A 100 11.19 -1.78 15.21
CA ARG A 100 12.40 -1.86 14.39
C ARG A 100 12.77 -3.29 14.02
N THR A 101 12.02 -4.26 14.52
CA THR A 101 12.21 -5.68 14.28
C THR A 101 10.92 -6.32 13.79
N ALA A 102 11.05 -7.36 12.97
CA ALA A 102 9.95 -8.15 12.44
C ALA A 102 9.49 -9.20 13.47
N ASP A 103 9.07 -8.72 14.65
CA ASP A 103 8.80 -9.52 15.86
C ASP A 103 7.69 -10.55 15.67
N ASP A 104 6.76 -10.27 14.76
CA ASP A 104 5.70 -11.21 14.40
C ASP A 104 6.18 -12.28 13.39
N THR A 105 7.44 -12.28 12.94
CA THR A 105 7.96 -13.33 12.04
C THR A 105 9.30 -13.88 12.46
N ASP A 106 10.39 -13.43 11.85
CA ASP A 106 11.74 -13.97 12.03
C ASP A 106 12.56 -13.17 13.05
N GLY A 107 11.99 -12.12 13.65
CA GLY A 107 12.64 -11.25 14.62
C GLY A 107 13.79 -10.41 14.05
N ALA A 108 14.03 -10.46 12.74
CA ALA A 108 15.11 -9.71 12.11
C ALA A 108 14.84 -8.20 12.11
N PRO A 109 15.87 -7.34 12.03
CA PRO A 109 15.68 -5.92 11.83
C PRO A 109 14.84 -5.63 10.57
N VAL A 110 13.93 -4.67 10.66
CA VAL A 110 13.19 -4.19 9.50
C VAL A 110 14.15 -3.62 8.46
N LYS A 111 13.89 -3.90 7.18
CA LYS A 111 14.68 -3.34 6.09
C LYS A 111 14.57 -1.81 6.10
N PRO A 112 15.64 -1.06 5.77
CA PRO A 112 15.58 0.40 5.73
C PRO A 112 14.61 0.87 4.63
N LEU A 113 13.99 2.05 4.83
CA LEU A 113 13.20 2.69 3.78
C LEU A 113 14.14 3.15 2.64
N PRO A 114 13.94 2.71 1.39
CA PRO A 114 14.77 3.16 0.29
C PRO A 114 14.56 4.67 0.02
N PRO A 115 15.61 5.48 -0.19
CA PRO A 115 15.47 6.92 -0.47
C PRO A 115 14.61 7.23 -1.69
N ALA A 116 14.56 6.31 -2.67
CA ALA A 116 13.69 6.42 -3.84
C ALA A 116 12.19 6.40 -3.46
N ILE A 117 11.80 5.57 -2.49
CA ILE A 117 10.41 5.50 -2.00
C ILE A 117 10.06 6.75 -1.19
N ALA A 118 11.00 7.25 -0.39
CA ALA A 118 10.81 8.53 0.30
C ALA A 118 10.61 9.70 -0.69
N ARG A 119 11.38 9.73 -1.79
CA ARG A 119 11.17 10.71 -2.88
C ARG A 119 9.82 10.52 -3.58
N LEU A 120 9.41 9.28 -3.81
CA LEU A 120 8.12 8.96 -4.43
C LEU A 120 6.94 9.47 -3.58
N GLY A 121 7.00 9.26 -2.26
CA GLY A 121 6.01 9.81 -1.33
C GLY A 121 5.94 11.34 -1.34
N ARG A 122 7.10 12.02 -1.39
CA ARG A 122 7.14 13.49 -1.51
C ARG A 122 6.54 13.98 -2.82
N ARG A 123 6.86 13.33 -3.95
CA ARG A 123 6.27 13.63 -5.27
C ARG A 123 4.75 13.47 -5.24
N ALA A 124 4.25 12.38 -4.65
CA ALA A 124 2.81 12.15 -4.51
C ALA A 124 2.11 13.30 -3.76
N LEU A 125 2.71 13.84 -2.70
CA LEU A 125 2.14 14.98 -1.98
C LEU A 125 2.29 16.30 -2.73
N THR A 126 3.38 16.50 -3.47
CA THR A 126 3.52 17.64 -4.40
C THR A 126 2.40 17.63 -5.43
N ASP A 127 2.14 16.50 -6.07
CA ASP A 127 1.16 16.37 -7.16
C ASP A 127 -0.30 16.40 -6.68
N THR A 128 -0.54 16.21 -5.37
CA THR A 128 -1.90 16.21 -4.78
C THR A 128 -2.20 17.44 -3.94
N PHE A 129 -1.38 17.77 -2.96
CA PHE A 129 -1.58 18.86 -2.00
C PHE A 129 -0.62 20.05 -2.22
N GLY A 130 0.21 20.00 -3.27
CA GLY A 130 1.10 21.09 -3.67
C GLY A 130 2.51 20.99 -3.09
N SER A 131 3.42 21.80 -3.63
CA SER A 131 4.86 21.74 -3.37
C SER A 131 5.23 21.81 -1.89
N ARG A 132 4.51 22.62 -1.10
CA ARG A 132 4.76 22.73 0.35
C ARG A 132 4.54 21.39 1.07
N ALA A 133 3.46 20.68 0.76
CA ALA A 133 3.17 19.38 1.36
C ALA A 133 4.26 18.35 1.04
N GLY A 134 4.72 18.31 -0.22
CA GLY A 134 5.84 17.46 -0.61
C GLY A 134 7.18 17.82 0.06
N LEU A 135 7.43 19.11 0.29
CA LEU A 135 8.64 19.59 0.98
C LEU A 135 8.61 19.36 2.49
N GLU A 136 7.44 19.31 3.12
CA GLU A 136 7.28 19.09 4.56
C GLU A 136 7.25 17.60 4.92
N PHE A 137 6.81 16.73 4.01
CA PHE A 137 6.68 15.30 4.27
C PHE A 137 8.02 14.59 4.48
N ARG A 138 8.13 13.85 5.58
CA ARG A 138 9.30 13.07 5.98
C ARG A 138 8.92 11.60 6.10
N PRO A 139 8.56 10.93 4.98
CA PRO A 139 8.19 9.53 5.05
C PRO A 139 9.35 8.68 5.55
N ASP A 140 9.06 7.82 6.51
CA ASP A 140 10.00 6.93 7.20
C ASP A 140 9.50 5.48 7.22
N ALA A 141 8.29 5.22 6.71
CA ALA A 141 7.73 3.88 6.60
C ALA A 141 7.01 3.66 5.26
N VAL A 142 7.06 2.42 4.78
CA VAL A 142 6.15 1.93 3.73
C VAL A 142 5.69 0.52 4.06
N ILE A 143 4.41 0.26 3.84
CA ILE A 143 3.85 -1.09 3.86
C ILE A 143 3.50 -1.46 2.42
N ALA A 144 4.17 -2.48 1.89
CA ALA A 144 3.84 -3.05 0.59
C ALA A 144 2.93 -4.27 0.79
N ASN A 145 1.68 -4.15 0.34
CA ASN A 145 0.64 -5.16 0.49
C ASN A 145 0.38 -5.86 -0.85
N LEU A 146 0.54 -7.18 -0.90
CA LEU A 146 0.15 -8.03 -2.01
C LEU A 146 -1.20 -8.69 -1.71
N TYR A 147 -2.15 -8.47 -2.61
CA TYR A 147 -3.49 -9.03 -2.59
C TYR A 147 -3.58 -10.08 -3.69
N GLY A 148 -3.48 -11.35 -3.33
CA GLY A 148 -3.80 -12.45 -4.25
C GLY A 148 -5.31 -12.62 -4.46
N PRO A 149 -5.73 -13.61 -5.28
CA PRO A 149 -7.14 -13.89 -5.52
C PRO A 149 -7.96 -14.05 -4.24
N GLY A 150 -9.07 -13.32 -4.15
CA GLY A 150 -9.96 -13.33 -2.97
C GLY A 150 -9.44 -12.61 -1.72
N ALA A 151 -8.21 -12.06 -1.75
CA ALA A 151 -7.68 -11.29 -0.64
C ALA A 151 -8.45 -9.98 -0.44
N ARG A 152 -8.67 -9.62 0.82
CA ARG A 152 -9.42 -8.43 1.21
C ARG A 152 -8.87 -7.82 2.49
N LEU A 153 -9.14 -6.54 2.67
CA LEU A 153 -8.81 -5.80 3.88
C LEU A 153 -10.07 -5.11 4.41
N GLY A 154 -10.46 -5.45 5.64
CA GLY A 154 -11.63 -4.86 6.29
C GLY A 154 -11.43 -3.38 6.60
N LEU A 155 -12.52 -2.71 6.98
CA LEU A 155 -12.46 -1.30 7.39
C LEU A 155 -11.53 -1.12 8.59
N HIS A 156 -10.56 -0.22 8.46
CA HIS A 156 -9.59 0.15 9.49
C HIS A 156 -9.21 1.63 9.34
N GLN A 157 -8.54 2.16 10.34
CA GLN A 157 -7.85 3.45 10.27
C GLN A 157 -6.36 3.17 10.35
N ASP A 158 -5.58 4.00 9.66
CA ASP A 158 -4.15 4.11 9.92
C ASP A 158 -3.99 5.04 11.12
N ALA A 159 -3.94 4.48 12.32
CA ALA A 159 -4.05 5.21 13.59
C ALA A 159 -2.81 5.04 14.50
N GLU A 160 -1.92 4.11 14.15
CA GLU A 160 -0.75 3.77 14.95
C GLU A 160 0.40 4.80 14.82
N GLU A 161 0.37 5.66 13.80
CA GLU A 161 1.36 6.74 13.65
C GLU A 161 0.97 7.96 14.50
N PRO A 162 1.85 8.50 15.37
CA PRO A 162 1.65 9.82 15.97
C PRO A 162 1.53 10.97 14.96
N SER A 163 2.25 10.90 13.84
CA SER A 163 2.29 12.00 12.85
C SER A 163 0.92 12.24 12.18
N PRO A 164 0.53 13.51 11.98
CA PRO A 164 -0.67 13.88 11.22
C PRO A 164 -0.45 13.89 9.70
N ALA A 165 0.77 13.63 9.22
CA ALA A 165 1.11 13.70 7.81
C ALA A 165 0.25 12.76 6.94
N PRO A 166 -0.12 13.13 5.70
CA PRO A 166 -1.00 12.32 4.85
C PRO A 166 -0.52 10.89 4.60
N VAL A 167 -1.45 10.00 4.29
CA VAL A 167 -1.18 8.65 3.80
C VAL A 167 -1.18 8.65 2.27
N VAL A 168 -0.12 8.11 1.68
CA VAL A 168 0.04 7.95 0.23
C VAL A 168 -0.15 6.49 -0.13
N THR A 169 -1.09 6.17 -1.02
CA THR A 169 -1.35 4.81 -1.51
C THR A 169 -1.22 4.73 -3.02
N ILE A 170 -0.38 3.83 -3.51
CA ILE A 170 -0.12 3.59 -4.93
C ILE A 170 -0.58 2.17 -5.26
N SER A 171 -1.31 2.00 -6.37
CA SER A 171 -1.84 0.69 -6.81
C SER A 171 -1.13 0.19 -8.07
N ILE A 172 -0.78 -1.10 -8.13
CA ILE A 172 -0.17 -1.76 -9.29
C ILE A 172 -0.82 -3.14 -9.46
N GLY A 173 -1.15 -3.54 -10.69
CA GLY A 173 -1.82 -4.81 -10.99
C GLY A 173 -3.35 -4.68 -11.03
N ASP A 174 -4.04 -5.71 -10.54
CA ASP A 174 -5.50 -5.80 -10.62
C ASP A 174 -6.22 -4.63 -9.93
N THR A 175 -7.35 -4.26 -10.51
CA THR A 175 -8.22 -3.21 -9.98
C THR A 175 -8.80 -3.64 -8.63
N CYS A 176 -8.88 -2.73 -7.67
CA CYS A 176 -9.59 -2.98 -6.42
C CYS A 176 -10.73 -2.00 -6.18
N LEU A 177 -11.76 -2.46 -5.47
CA LEU A 177 -12.72 -1.60 -4.80
C LEU A 177 -12.08 -1.09 -3.51
N PHE A 178 -11.73 0.19 -3.47
CA PHE A 178 -11.30 0.88 -2.26
C PHE A 178 -12.51 1.58 -1.64
N ARG A 179 -12.83 1.25 -0.39
CA ARG A 179 -14.00 1.76 0.31
C ARG A 179 -13.59 2.76 1.36
N ILE A 180 -14.22 3.92 1.36
CA ILE A 180 -14.13 4.95 2.39
C ILE A 180 -15.46 5.00 3.14
N ALA A 181 -15.41 5.03 4.48
CA ALA A 181 -16.57 5.26 5.32
C ALA A 181 -16.58 6.71 5.82
N GLY A 182 -16.17 6.98 7.06
CA GLY A 182 -15.92 8.32 7.58
C GLY A 182 -14.77 8.33 8.57
N VAL A 183 -14.41 9.49 9.12
CA VAL A 183 -13.37 9.59 10.15
C VAL A 183 -13.81 8.88 11.44
N ASP A 184 -15.05 9.12 11.88
CA ASP A 184 -15.60 8.54 13.11
C ASP A 184 -16.72 7.51 12.84
N ARG A 185 -16.81 7.02 11.60
CA ARG A 185 -17.89 6.13 11.16
C ARG A 185 -17.36 4.93 10.38
N ARG A 186 -17.72 3.73 10.83
CA ARG A 186 -17.40 2.44 10.19
C ARG A 186 -18.53 1.87 9.32
N THR A 187 -19.67 2.56 9.27
CA THR A 187 -20.90 2.15 8.59
C THR A 187 -21.23 3.06 7.42
N SER A 188 -22.27 2.70 6.66
CA SER A 188 -22.78 3.46 5.53
C SER A 188 -23.20 4.89 5.92
N PRO A 189 -23.24 5.84 4.96
CA PRO A 189 -22.90 5.69 3.55
C PRO A 189 -21.39 5.51 3.32
N PHE A 190 -21.05 4.79 2.23
CA PHE A 190 -19.68 4.56 1.79
C PHE A 190 -19.40 5.35 0.51
N ILE A 191 -18.16 5.78 0.32
CA ILE A 191 -17.61 6.20 -0.98
C ILE A 191 -16.74 5.07 -1.48
N ASP A 192 -17.12 4.48 -2.61
CA ASP A 192 -16.38 3.38 -3.24
C ASP A 192 -15.65 3.90 -4.48
N LEU A 193 -14.34 3.62 -4.54
CA LEU A 193 -13.45 4.01 -5.63
C LEU A 193 -12.86 2.76 -6.27
N HIS A 194 -12.82 2.71 -7.60
CA HIS A 194 -12.02 1.72 -8.31
C HIS A 194 -10.60 2.26 -8.48
N LEU A 195 -9.64 1.64 -7.81
CA LEU A 195 -8.22 1.95 -7.98
C LEU A 195 -7.62 0.94 -8.96
N HIS A 196 -7.11 1.44 -10.06
CA HIS A 196 -6.49 0.67 -11.13
C HIS A 196 -4.97 0.69 -11.01
N SER A 197 -4.30 -0.10 -11.83
CA SER A 197 -2.84 -0.06 -11.95
C SER A 197 -2.36 1.34 -12.32
N GLY A 198 -1.38 1.84 -11.56
CA GLY A 198 -0.79 3.16 -11.70
C GLY A 198 -1.52 4.28 -10.96
N ASP A 199 -2.71 4.04 -10.41
CA ASP A 199 -3.46 5.09 -9.69
C ASP A 199 -2.78 5.46 -8.35
N LEU A 200 -2.79 6.75 -8.03
CA LEU A 200 -2.36 7.33 -6.76
C LEU A 200 -3.58 7.80 -5.96
N LEU A 201 -3.72 7.36 -4.72
CA LEU A 201 -4.69 7.86 -3.76
C LEU A 201 -3.95 8.45 -2.56
N VAL A 202 -4.25 9.70 -2.21
CA VAL A 202 -3.71 10.38 -1.03
C VAL A 202 -4.85 10.83 -0.15
N PHE A 203 -4.77 10.55 1.15
CA PHE A 203 -5.70 11.09 2.13
C PHE A 203 -4.97 11.68 3.35
N GLY A 204 -5.35 12.90 3.73
CA GLY A 204 -4.70 13.69 4.77
C GLY A 204 -5.60 14.78 5.33
N GLY A 205 -5.03 15.65 6.17
CA GLY A 205 -5.77 16.73 6.82
C GLY A 205 -7.02 16.21 7.54
N PRO A 206 -8.23 16.73 7.26
CA PRO A 206 -9.46 16.25 7.91
C PRO A 206 -9.75 14.78 7.63
N SER A 207 -9.20 14.21 6.55
CA SER A 207 -9.38 12.82 6.16
C SER A 207 -8.20 11.92 6.55
N ARG A 208 -7.22 12.40 7.33
CA ARG A 208 -6.03 11.59 7.71
C ARG A 208 -6.38 10.30 8.43
N ARG A 209 -7.47 10.29 9.21
CA ARG A 209 -7.95 9.14 9.97
C ARG A 209 -9.28 8.60 9.43
N ILE A 210 -9.49 8.60 8.11
CA ILE A 210 -10.68 7.97 7.53
C ILE A 210 -10.66 6.46 7.73
N TYR A 211 -11.80 5.90 8.13
CA TYR A 211 -12.02 4.47 7.99
C TYR A 211 -12.06 4.10 6.52
N HIS A 212 -11.20 3.16 6.13
CA HIS A 212 -11.11 2.67 4.77
C HIS A 212 -10.73 1.20 4.71
N GLY A 213 -10.88 0.59 3.53
CA GLY A 213 -10.53 -0.82 3.32
C GLY A 213 -10.60 -1.21 1.86
N VAL A 214 -10.30 -2.48 1.59
CA VAL A 214 -10.34 -3.08 0.26
C VAL A 214 -11.28 -4.28 0.32
N PRO A 215 -12.60 -4.10 0.11
CA PRO A 215 -13.55 -5.20 0.17
C PRO A 215 -13.35 -6.25 -0.94
N LYS A 216 -12.82 -5.83 -2.09
CA LYS A 216 -12.66 -6.68 -3.27
C LYS A 216 -11.48 -6.26 -4.14
N VAL A 217 -10.74 -7.25 -4.65
CA VAL A 217 -9.87 -7.15 -5.82
C VAL A 217 -10.55 -7.89 -6.97
N TYR A 218 -10.52 -7.31 -8.17
CA TYR A 218 -11.14 -7.87 -9.36
C TYR A 218 -10.07 -8.58 -10.19
N ASP A 219 -10.07 -9.91 -10.14
CA ASP A 219 -9.07 -10.74 -10.82
C ASP A 219 -9.01 -10.44 -12.33
N ASN A 220 -7.79 -10.38 -12.88
CA ASN A 220 -7.52 -10.21 -14.32
C ASN A 220 -8.08 -8.91 -14.91
N THR A 221 -8.03 -7.81 -14.16
CA THR A 221 -8.46 -6.47 -14.62
C THR A 221 -7.29 -5.50 -14.78
N GLY A 222 -6.11 -5.84 -14.26
CA GLY A 222 -4.89 -5.06 -14.40
C GLY A 222 -4.09 -5.39 -15.66
N PRO A 223 -3.14 -4.53 -16.05
CA PRO A 223 -2.15 -4.87 -17.06
C PRO A 223 -1.22 -5.97 -16.54
N HIS A 224 -0.61 -6.72 -17.45
CA HIS A 224 0.50 -7.60 -17.09
C HIS A 224 1.72 -6.75 -16.68
N VAL A 225 2.11 -6.81 -15.42
CA VAL A 225 3.34 -6.19 -14.91
C VAL A 225 4.38 -7.29 -14.65
N PRO A 226 5.50 -7.31 -15.39
CA PRO A 226 6.57 -8.30 -15.21
C PRO A 226 6.95 -8.49 -13.74
N GLY A 227 6.96 -9.74 -13.28
CA GLY A 227 7.36 -10.09 -11.91
C GLY A 227 6.27 -9.95 -10.84
N LEU A 228 5.14 -9.33 -11.14
CA LEU A 228 4.00 -9.27 -10.22
C LEU A 228 3.18 -10.57 -10.35
N PRO A 229 2.96 -11.34 -9.25
CA PRO A 229 2.01 -12.45 -9.28
C PRO A 229 0.58 -11.95 -9.56
N ALA A 230 -0.33 -12.87 -9.92
CA ALA A 230 -1.74 -12.53 -10.11
C ALA A 230 -2.30 -11.79 -8.87
N GLY A 231 -3.02 -10.69 -9.12
CA GLY A 231 -3.58 -9.83 -8.09
C GLY A 231 -3.04 -8.40 -8.12
N ARG A 232 -3.01 -7.77 -6.94
CA ARG A 232 -2.71 -6.34 -6.76
C ARG A 232 -1.61 -6.11 -5.76
N LEU A 233 -0.66 -5.25 -6.09
CA LEU A 233 0.31 -4.66 -5.17
C LEU A 233 -0.13 -3.24 -4.78
N SER A 234 -0.03 -2.93 -3.49
CA SER A 234 -0.26 -1.61 -2.93
C SER A 234 0.97 -1.15 -2.18
N LEU A 235 1.47 0.05 -2.43
CA LEU A 235 2.48 0.69 -1.58
C LEU A 235 1.80 1.79 -0.79
N THR A 236 1.82 1.66 0.55
CA THR A 236 1.27 2.67 1.45
C THR A 236 2.41 3.35 2.20
N ILE A 237 2.77 4.57 1.77
CA ILE A 237 3.90 5.35 2.28
C ILE A 237 3.39 6.30 3.39
N ARG A 238 4.11 6.33 4.51
CA ARG A 238 3.71 7.02 5.73
C ARG A 238 4.90 7.73 6.37
N GLU A 239 4.58 8.75 7.14
CA GLU A 239 5.46 9.32 8.15
C GLU A 239 4.89 8.89 9.50
N THR A 240 5.68 8.17 10.31
CA THR A 240 5.22 7.66 11.59
C THR A 240 5.24 8.73 12.67
N GLY A 241 6.26 9.59 12.68
CA GLY A 241 6.50 10.53 13.77
C GLY A 241 7.08 9.87 15.03
N LEU A 242 7.60 8.64 14.90
CA LEU A 242 8.32 7.94 15.95
C LEU A 242 9.79 8.38 15.95
N GLY A 243 10.39 8.48 17.14
CA GLY A 243 11.83 8.70 17.27
C GLY A 243 12.64 7.46 16.90
N ASP A 244 13.92 7.66 16.56
CA ASP A 244 14.90 6.57 16.50
C ASP A 244 15.15 5.98 17.89
#